data_AF-A0A0L8FVL7-F1
#
_entry.id   AF-A0A0L8FVL7-F1
#
_cell.length_a   1.000
_cell.length_b   1.000
_cell.length_c   1.000
_cell.angle_alpha   90.00
_cell.angle_beta   90.00
_cell.angle_gamma   90.00
#
_symmetry.space_group_name_H-M   'P 1'
#
loop_
_entity.id
_entity.type
_entity.pdbx_description
1 polymer ?
#
loop_
_entity_poly.entity_id
_entity_poly.type
_entity_poly.pdbx_seq_one_letter_code
_entity_poly.pdbx_strand_id
1 'polypeptide(L)'
;MVFGLSFMVPSILVCVVVLAYMSVCIFTDSKFQTNVTIFLIFIFGTAISCVFVGGAVYIIKDFLRDTESKNLQFEEHYLLLLLVSSIFFAAILHPRDSLMVFLGLFYVFIIPTMHILLPVYSISNIVDQSWGTRDGNKASIPKLVCLPKIHKCRRKKKKKKQDKYSANLNSPPLSLGLFDECEDEDEYKFWEHLRDCTVGTKVRTGLSKSKMAKILQRFRLKCVFGFLMCNSIWMIILGYVFTNIATEKSKLNLFGIVNTSLFGISLIVQLTGLTVHRTQDTIERFIRKSNRHSKRPEWIITKDDKLDAVSNRSEK
;
A
#
# COMPACT_ATOMS: atom_id res chain seq x y z
N MET A 1 32.61 9.50 4.38
CA MET A 1 32.97 8.31 3.56
C MET A 1 32.65 7.07 4.37
N VAL A 2 31.59 6.35 4.04
CA VAL A 2 31.37 5.02 4.61
C VAL A 2 32.13 4.04 3.69
N PHE A 3 33.08 3.28 4.23
CA PHE A 3 34.00 2.38 3.48
C PHE A 3 35.00 3.03 2.50
N GLY A 4 35.30 4.32 2.63
CA GLY A 4 36.25 4.99 1.72
C GLY A 4 35.73 5.26 0.30
N LEU A 5 34.47 4.88 -0.01
CA LEU A 5 33.81 5.26 -1.24
C LEU A 5 33.22 6.68 -1.14
N SER A 6 33.39 7.45 -2.22
CA SER A 6 32.68 8.72 -2.41
C SER A 6 31.19 8.45 -2.62
N PHE A 7 30.33 9.30 -2.04
CA PHE A 7 28.86 9.20 -2.13
C PHE A 7 28.33 9.17 -3.58
N MET A 8 29.10 9.69 -4.52
CA MET A 8 28.75 9.69 -5.95
C MET A 8 28.63 8.29 -6.54
N VAL A 9 29.53 7.36 -6.17
CA VAL A 9 29.58 6.02 -6.74
C VAL A 9 28.32 5.19 -6.44
N PRO A 10 27.90 5.00 -5.17
CA PRO A 10 26.68 4.27 -4.87
C PRO A 10 25.43 4.97 -5.41
N SER A 11 25.42 6.31 -5.47
CA SER A 11 24.30 7.07 -6.04
C SER A 11 24.11 6.80 -7.52
N ILE A 12 25.19 6.82 -8.31
CA ILE A 12 25.15 6.49 -9.75
C ILE A 12 24.73 5.03 -9.95
N LEU A 13 25.26 4.10 -9.14
CA LEU A 13 24.90 2.69 -9.21
C LEU A 13 23.39 2.48 -8.99
N VAL A 14 22.82 3.08 -7.95
CA VAL A 14 21.38 2.99 -7.66
C VAL A 14 20.55 3.57 -8.81
N CYS A 15 20.94 4.72 -9.38
CA CYS A 15 20.26 5.28 -10.55
C CYS A 15 20.21 4.30 -11.73
N VAL A 16 21.35 3.69 -12.07
CA VAL A 16 21.45 2.74 -13.18
C VAL A 16 20.56 1.51 -12.90
N VAL A 17 20.60 0.96 -11.68
CA VAL A 17 19.79 -0.19 -11.31
C VAL A 17 18.29 0.14 -11.38
N VAL A 18 17.87 1.31 -10.90
CA VAL A 18 16.46 1.74 -10.96
C VAL A 18 16.00 1.93 -12.39
N LEU A 19 16.79 2.59 -13.25
CA LEU A 19 16.44 2.76 -14.67
C LEU A 19 16.38 1.42 -15.42
N ALA A 20 17.29 0.49 -15.12
CA ALA A 20 17.27 -0.85 -15.67
C ALA A 20 16.02 -1.62 -15.21
N TYR A 21 15.69 -1.58 -13.92
CA TYR A 21 14.51 -2.22 -13.36
C TYR A 21 13.20 -1.65 -13.95
N MET A 22 13.09 -0.32 -14.09
CA MET A 22 11.99 0.34 -14.78
C MET A 22 11.82 -0.19 -16.22
N SER A 23 12.93 -0.33 -16.95
CA SER A 23 12.93 -0.85 -18.32
C SER A 23 12.44 -2.30 -18.37
N VAL A 24 12.94 -3.15 -17.48
CA VAL A 24 12.47 -4.54 -17.31
C VAL A 24 10.97 -4.56 -17.02
N CYS A 25 10.47 -3.71 -16.13
CA CYS A 25 9.06 -3.62 -15.81
C CYS A 25 8.15 -3.17 -16.97
N ILE A 26 8.67 -2.48 -17.99
CA ILE A 26 7.89 -2.11 -19.18
C ILE A 26 7.80 -3.27 -20.17
N PHE A 27 8.92 -3.97 -20.39
CA PHE A 27 9.04 -4.95 -21.49
C PHE A 27 8.68 -6.38 -21.10
N THR A 28 8.65 -6.72 -19.81
CA THR A 28 8.49 -8.11 -19.34
C THR A 28 7.15 -8.38 -18.68
N ASP A 29 6.78 -9.65 -18.57
CA ASP A 29 5.57 -10.10 -17.90
C ASP A 29 5.63 -9.93 -16.38
N SER A 30 4.47 -9.72 -15.75
CA SER A 30 4.34 -9.49 -14.29
C SER A 30 5.04 -10.56 -13.44
N LYS A 31 5.00 -11.84 -13.84
CA LYS A 31 5.71 -12.92 -13.12
C LYS A 31 7.24 -12.74 -13.12
N PHE A 32 7.81 -12.35 -14.25
CA PHE A 32 9.23 -12.08 -14.36
C PHE A 32 9.62 -10.83 -13.58
N GLN A 33 8.79 -9.77 -13.66
CA GLN A 33 8.98 -8.55 -12.88
C GLN A 33 9.05 -8.85 -11.38
N THR A 34 8.12 -9.65 -10.85
CA THR A 34 8.11 -10.03 -9.43
C THR A 34 9.37 -10.77 -9.02
N ASN A 35 9.87 -11.70 -9.86
CA ASN A 35 11.12 -12.41 -9.58
C ASN A 35 12.33 -11.46 -9.53
N VAL A 36 12.43 -10.53 -10.49
CA VAL A 36 13.48 -9.50 -10.51
C VAL A 36 13.36 -8.58 -9.29
N THR A 37 12.12 -8.24 -8.89
CA THR A 37 11.86 -7.44 -7.69
C THR A 37 12.40 -8.13 -6.45
N ILE A 38 12.05 -9.40 -6.23
CA ILE A 38 12.51 -10.18 -5.08
C ILE A 38 14.04 -10.24 -5.03
N PHE A 39 14.69 -10.43 -6.17
CA PHE A 39 16.15 -10.41 -6.26
C PHE A 39 16.75 -9.05 -5.86
N LEU A 40 16.21 -7.95 -6.37
CA LEU A 40 16.65 -6.60 -6.02
C LEU A 40 16.37 -6.24 -4.56
N ILE A 41 15.28 -6.73 -3.98
CA ILE A 41 14.96 -6.59 -2.55
C ILE A 41 16.10 -7.17 -1.71
N PHE A 42 16.58 -8.36 -2.07
CA PHE A 42 17.66 -9.02 -1.34
C PHE A 42 18.97 -8.24 -1.45
N ILE A 43 19.33 -7.76 -2.65
CA ILE A 43 20.55 -6.97 -2.87
C ILE A 43 20.49 -5.64 -2.12
N PHE A 44 19.41 -4.88 -2.24
CA PHE A 44 19.31 -3.59 -1.56
C PHE A 44 19.16 -3.74 -0.05
N GLY A 45 18.41 -4.73 0.42
CA GLY A 45 18.28 -5.00 1.85
C GLY A 45 19.62 -5.37 2.47
N THR A 46 20.41 -6.24 1.83
CA THR A 46 21.75 -6.60 2.34
C THR A 46 22.71 -5.41 2.32
N ALA A 47 22.68 -4.59 1.28
CA ALA A 47 23.49 -3.36 1.20
C ALA A 47 23.15 -2.39 2.34
N ILE A 48 21.87 -2.13 2.60
CA ILE A 48 21.43 -1.23 3.68
C ILE A 48 21.76 -1.80 5.05
N SER A 49 21.61 -3.10 5.28
CA SER A 49 22.05 -3.73 6.53
C SER A 49 23.55 -3.54 6.78
N CYS A 50 24.38 -3.67 5.75
CA CYS A 50 25.82 -3.43 5.86
C CYS A 50 26.12 -1.97 6.23
N VAL A 51 25.45 -1.01 5.58
CA VAL A 51 25.59 0.43 5.89
C VAL A 51 25.15 0.73 7.32
N PHE A 52 24.05 0.13 7.78
CA PHE A 52 23.53 0.34 9.13
C PHE A 52 24.52 -0.18 10.20
N VAL A 53 25.04 -1.40 10.02
CA VAL A 53 26.07 -1.97 10.91
C VAL A 53 27.35 -1.14 10.86
N GLY A 54 27.81 -0.74 9.67
CA GLY A 54 28.97 0.12 9.49
C GLY A 54 28.81 1.48 10.17
N GLY A 55 27.62 2.08 10.06
CA GLY A 55 27.25 3.33 10.75
C GLY A 55 27.24 3.18 12.26
N ALA A 56 26.68 2.09 12.79
CA ALA A 56 26.70 1.82 14.23
C ALA A 56 28.14 1.69 14.78
N VAL A 57 29.00 0.93 14.10
CA VAL A 57 30.41 0.79 14.48
C VAL A 57 31.16 2.11 14.37
N TYR A 58 30.85 2.91 13.33
CA TYR A 58 31.42 4.24 13.16
C TYR A 58 31.08 5.14 14.36
N ILE A 59 29.80 5.26 14.71
CA ILE A 59 29.33 6.11 15.83
C ILE A 59 29.97 5.68 17.16
N ILE A 60 30.07 4.39 17.43
CA ILE A 60 30.68 3.89 18.69
C ILE A 60 32.17 4.28 18.76
N LYS A 61 32.90 4.14 17.65
CA LYS A 61 34.33 4.52 17.59
C LYS A 61 34.53 6.03 17.72
N ASP A 62 33.63 6.82 17.13
CA ASP A 62 33.63 8.28 17.21
C ASP A 62 33.41 8.74 18.66
N PHE A 63 32.35 8.23 19.30
CA PHE A 63 32.00 8.55 20.68
C PHE A 63 33.13 8.24 21.69
N LEU A 64 33.82 7.12 21.51
CA LEU A 64 34.97 6.75 22.35
C LEU A 64 36.15 7.72 22.18
N ARG A 65 36.40 8.21 20.96
CA ARG A 65 37.47 9.19 20.69
C ARG A 65 37.15 10.57 21.25
N ASP A 66 35.89 10.98 21.16
CA ASP A 66 35.45 12.27 21.70
C ASP A 66 35.51 12.34 23.22
N THR A 67 35.24 11.22 23.89
CA THR A 67 35.36 11.11 25.34
C THR A 67 36.80 11.37 25.81
N GLU A 68 37.81 10.97 25.02
CA GLU A 68 39.22 11.24 25.34
C GLU A 68 39.64 12.68 25.03
N SER A 69 39.06 13.32 24.01
CA SER A 69 39.47 14.65 23.56
C SER A 69 38.84 15.83 24.33
N LYS A 70 37.82 15.58 25.17
CA LYS A 70 37.03 16.58 25.93
C LYS A 70 36.46 17.75 25.10
N ASN A 71 36.45 17.65 23.78
CA ASN A 71 35.85 18.65 22.91
C ASN A 71 34.42 18.23 22.59
N LEU A 72 33.46 18.80 23.32
CA LEU A 72 32.04 18.55 23.11
C LEU A 72 31.52 19.46 21.99
N GLN A 73 31.90 19.16 20.75
CA GLN A 73 31.30 19.78 19.57
C GLN A 73 30.06 19.00 19.17
N PHE A 74 28.94 19.70 18.96
CA PHE A 74 27.68 19.08 18.54
C PHE A 74 27.79 18.65 17.07
N GLU A 75 28.19 17.40 16.84
CA GLU A 75 28.24 16.78 15.52
C GLU A 75 26.94 16.04 15.14
N GLU A 76 26.82 15.71 13.85
CA GLU A 76 25.63 15.10 13.24
C GLU A 76 25.24 13.76 13.89
N HIS A 77 26.21 13.02 14.45
CA HIS A 77 25.98 11.73 15.09
C HIS A 77 25.13 11.82 16.38
N TYR A 78 25.09 12.97 17.05
CA TYR A 78 24.24 13.17 18.23
C TYR A 78 22.74 13.16 17.90
N LEU A 79 22.35 13.63 16.71
CA LEU A 79 20.96 13.60 16.27
C LEU A 79 20.50 12.18 15.95
N LEU A 80 21.38 11.37 15.34
CA LEU A 80 21.11 9.95 15.10
C LEU A 80 20.96 9.22 16.43
N LEU A 81 21.80 9.52 17.42
CA LEU A 81 21.68 8.95 18.77
C LEU A 81 20.38 9.40 19.45
N LEU A 82 20.01 10.68 19.35
CA LEU A 82 18.75 11.21 19.85
C LEU A 82 17.55 10.52 19.19
N LEU A 83 17.58 10.30 17.87
CA LEU A 83 16.55 9.59 17.13
C LEU A 83 16.42 8.14 17.61
N VAL A 84 17.53 7.41 17.74
CA VAL A 84 17.52 6.03 18.25
C VAL A 84 16.98 6.01 19.68
N SER A 85 17.44 6.91 20.55
CA SER A 85 16.94 7.06 21.92
C SER A 85 15.43 7.35 21.96
N SER A 86 14.93 8.18 21.05
CA SER A 86 13.50 8.51 20.95
C SER A 86 12.63 7.28 20.66
N ILE A 87 13.13 6.33 19.86
CA ILE A 87 12.45 5.06 19.56
C ILE A 87 12.39 4.18 20.82
N PHE A 88 13.48 4.08 21.57
CA PHE A 88 13.50 3.35 22.85
C PHE A 88 12.60 4.00 23.90
N PHE A 89 12.60 5.33 23.96
CA PHE A 89 11.71 6.08 24.83
C PHE A 89 10.23 5.80 24.50
N ALA A 90 9.86 5.77 23.22
CA ALA A 90 8.51 5.39 22.79
C ALA A 90 8.16 3.94 23.18
N ALA A 91 9.13 3.02 23.12
CA ALA A 91 8.94 1.62 23.53
C ALA A 91 8.69 1.48 25.04
N ILE A 92 9.39 2.26 25.87
CA ILE A 92 9.15 2.32 27.33
C ILE A 92 7.75 2.87 27.62
N LEU A 93 7.30 3.86 26.84
CA LEU A 93 5.99 4.49 27.01
C LEU A 93 4.83 3.55 26.60
N HIS A 94 5.09 2.63 25.68
CA HIS A 94 4.15 1.63 25.16
C HIS A 94 4.66 0.18 25.36
N PRO A 95 4.75 -0.31 26.61
CA PRO A 95 5.39 -1.61 26.90
C PRO A 95 4.67 -2.79 26.25
N ARG A 96 3.35 -2.70 26.03
CA ARG A 96 2.55 -3.75 25.36
C ARG A 96 2.97 -3.96 23.90
N ASP A 97 3.41 -2.89 23.24
CA ASP A 97 3.76 -2.88 21.82
C ASP A 97 5.28 -2.78 21.63
N SER A 98 6.07 -2.96 22.69
CA SER A 98 7.54 -2.88 22.66
C SER A 98 8.19 -3.88 21.70
N LEU A 99 7.51 -5.00 21.40
CA LEU A 99 7.93 -5.97 20.37
C LEU A 99 8.01 -5.34 18.96
N MET A 100 7.32 -4.21 18.72
CA MET A 100 7.42 -3.49 17.45
C MET A 100 8.80 -2.90 17.21
N VAL A 101 9.61 -2.66 18.25
CA VAL A 101 11.01 -2.23 18.08
C VAL A 101 11.83 -3.32 17.38
N PHE A 102 11.61 -4.58 17.77
CA PHE A 102 12.28 -5.71 17.12
C PHE A 102 11.84 -5.86 15.67
N LEU A 103 10.54 -5.67 15.39
CA LEU A 103 10.03 -5.63 14.02
C LEU A 103 10.61 -4.45 13.21
N GLY A 104 10.86 -3.32 13.88
CA GLY A 104 11.52 -2.16 13.31
C GLY A 104 12.94 -2.45 12.79
N LEU A 105 13.66 -3.41 13.39
CA LEU A 105 14.96 -3.85 12.88
C LEU A 105 14.84 -4.56 11.53
N PHE A 106 13.81 -5.39 11.33
CA PHE A 106 13.51 -5.96 10.01
C PHE A 106 13.01 -4.91 9.02
N TYR A 107 12.34 -3.86 9.52
CA TYR A 107 11.89 -2.76 8.67
C TYR A 107 13.07 -2.07 7.99
N VAL A 108 14.21 -1.88 8.68
CA VAL A 108 15.43 -1.29 8.09
C VAL A 108 15.88 -2.02 6.82
N PHE A 109 15.75 -3.34 6.77
CA PHE A 109 16.05 -4.14 5.57
C PHE A 109 15.10 -3.83 4.40
N ILE A 110 13.84 -3.54 4.69
CA ILE A 110 12.77 -3.32 3.70
C ILE A 110 12.67 -1.84 3.27
N ILE A 111 13.22 -0.89 4.03
CA ILE A 111 13.25 0.55 3.69
C ILE A 111 13.55 0.83 2.21
N PRO A 112 14.67 0.37 1.61
CA PRO A 112 14.98 0.67 0.21
C PRO A 112 13.94 0.07 -0.75
N THR A 113 13.36 -1.08 -0.39
CA THR A 113 12.29 -1.72 -1.17
C THR A 113 11.03 -0.88 -1.17
N MET A 114 10.61 -0.42 0.00
CA MET A 114 9.39 0.38 0.18
C MET A 114 9.46 1.71 -0.56
N HIS A 115 10.63 2.37 -0.54
CA HIS A 115 10.75 3.71 -1.12
C HIS A 115 11.18 3.74 -2.58
N ILE A 116 11.84 2.68 -3.08
CA ILE A 116 12.39 2.67 -4.44
C ILE A 116 11.67 1.63 -5.31
N LEU A 117 11.69 0.36 -4.92
CA LEU A 117 11.20 -0.73 -5.77
C LEU A 117 9.67 -0.79 -5.86
N LEU A 118 8.99 -0.55 -4.75
CA LEU A 118 7.53 -0.64 -4.68
C LEU A 118 6.82 0.44 -5.51
N PRO A 119 7.22 1.74 -5.47
CA PRO A 119 6.62 2.76 -6.33
C PRO A 119 6.83 2.47 -7.81
N VAL A 120 8.03 2.02 -8.19
CA VAL A 120 8.37 1.58 -9.56
C VAL A 120 7.43 0.46 -10.02
N TYR A 121 7.31 -0.60 -9.22
CA TYR A 121 6.47 -1.75 -9.53
C TYR A 121 4.99 -1.34 -9.64
N SER A 122 4.53 -0.48 -8.72
CA SER A 122 3.14 -0.02 -8.67
C SER A 122 2.75 0.80 -9.90
N ILE A 123 3.60 1.73 -10.33
CA ILE A 123 3.34 2.54 -11.54
C ILE A 123 3.43 1.69 -12.80
N SER A 124 4.40 0.77 -12.82
CA SER A 124 4.56 -0.17 -13.93
C SER A 124 3.37 -1.10 -14.08
N ASN A 125 2.72 -1.48 -12.98
CA ASN A 125 1.56 -2.37 -12.97
C ASN A 125 0.23 -1.64 -12.68
N ILE A 126 0.16 -0.33 -12.89
CA ILE A 126 -1.05 0.48 -12.59
C ILE A 126 -2.32 0.04 -13.35
N VAL A 127 -2.13 -0.67 -14.47
CA VAL A 127 -3.21 -1.20 -15.32
C VAL A 127 -3.51 -2.67 -15.05
N ASP A 128 -2.74 -3.33 -14.18
CA ASP A 128 -2.97 -4.70 -13.81
C ASP A 128 -4.16 -4.79 -12.83
N GLN A 129 -5.25 -5.40 -13.30
CA GLN A 129 -6.48 -5.59 -12.54
C GLN A 129 -6.47 -6.89 -11.72
N SER A 130 -5.38 -7.66 -11.75
CA SER A 130 -5.28 -8.91 -10.97
C SER A 130 -5.34 -8.68 -9.46
N TRP A 131 -4.99 -7.48 -9.01
CA TRP A 131 -4.93 -7.09 -7.60
C TRP A 131 -6.22 -6.45 -7.06
N GLY A 132 -7.18 -6.13 -7.93
CA GLY A 132 -8.35 -5.34 -7.55
C GLY A 132 -9.56 -5.59 -8.44
N THR A 133 -10.69 -5.84 -7.76
CA THR A 133 -12.03 -6.14 -8.30
C THR A 133 -12.26 -7.51 -8.90
N ARG A 134 -13.37 -8.09 -8.44
CA ARG A 134 -13.89 -9.44 -8.55
C ARG A 134 -14.27 -9.86 -9.98
N ASP A 135 -13.86 -9.09 -10.99
CA ASP A 135 -14.33 -9.15 -12.38
C ASP A 135 -13.36 -9.90 -13.31
N GLY A 136 -12.11 -10.14 -12.87
CA GLY A 136 -11.11 -10.92 -13.62
C GLY A 136 -11.35 -12.43 -13.58
N ASN A 137 -11.94 -12.92 -12.49
CA ASN A 137 -12.48 -14.27 -12.45
C ASN A 137 -13.89 -14.20 -13.01
N LYS A 138 -14.12 -14.77 -14.20
CA LYS A 138 -15.47 -15.10 -14.66
C LYS A 138 -16.17 -15.73 -13.45
N ALA A 139 -17.20 -15.07 -12.90
CA ALA A 139 -17.98 -15.69 -11.84
C ALA A 139 -18.34 -17.08 -12.37
N SER A 140 -17.89 -18.15 -11.69
CA SER A 140 -18.45 -19.46 -11.97
C SER A 140 -19.92 -19.25 -11.72
N ILE A 141 -20.74 -19.26 -12.78
CA ILE A 141 -22.17 -19.00 -12.71
C ILE A 141 -22.63 -19.76 -11.47
N PRO A 142 -23.06 -19.07 -10.39
CA PRO A 142 -23.55 -19.78 -9.24
C PRO A 142 -24.63 -20.66 -9.82
N LYS A 143 -24.50 -21.98 -9.68
CA LYS A 143 -25.60 -22.88 -10.00
C LYS A 143 -26.73 -22.34 -9.14
N LEU A 144 -27.64 -21.56 -9.71
CA LEU A 144 -28.83 -21.10 -9.03
C LEU A 144 -29.56 -22.38 -8.67
N VAL A 145 -29.32 -22.82 -7.44
CA VAL A 145 -30.02 -23.88 -6.77
C VAL A 145 -31.41 -23.32 -6.58
N CYS A 146 -32.26 -23.46 -7.60
CA CYS A 146 -33.73 -23.49 -7.58
C CYS A 146 -34.38 -23.32 -8.97
N LEU A 147 -33.67 -23.48 -10.09
CA LEU A 147 -34.36 -23.79 -11.36
C LEU A 147 -34.62 -25.31 -11.41
N PRO A 148 -35.90 -25.75 -11.55
CA PRO A 148 -36.27 -27.16 -11.45
C PRO A 148 -35.54 -27.95 -12.55
N LYS A 149 -35.03 -29.12 -12.17
CA LYS A 149 -34.20 -30.02 -13.00
C LYS A 149 -34.96 -30.60 -14.20
N ILE A 150 -35.43 -29.79 -15.14
CA ILE A 150 -36.14 -30.28 -16.33
C ILE A 150 -35.14 -30.79 -17.39
N HIS A 151 -33.96 -30.17 -17.51
CA HIS A 151 -32.97 -30.54 -18.53
C HIS A 151 -32.26 -31.90 -18.35
N LYS A 152 -32.27 -32.50 -17.15
CA LYS A 152 -31.60 -33.81 -16.94
C LYS A 152 -32.46 -35.03 -17.33
N CYS A 153 -33.78 -34.87 -17.44
CA CYS A 153 -34.66 -35.95 -17.93
C CYS A 153 -34.70 -36.03 -19.48
N ARG A 154 -34.47 -34.92 -20.21
CA ARG A 154 -34.52 -34.92 -21.69
C ARG A 154 -33.35 -35.67 -22.34
N ARG A 155 -32.13 -35.65 -21.76
CA ARG A 155 -30.98 -36.40 -22.30
C ARG A 155 -31.08 -37.92 -22.09
N LYS A 156 -31.70 -38.39 -20.99
CA LYS A 156 -31.88 -39.83 -20.74
C LYS A 156 -32.96 -40.46 -21.62
N LYS A 157 -33.98 -39.70 -22.07
CA LYS A 157 -34.97 -40.20 -23.05
C LYS A 157 -34.46 -40.19 -24.49
N LYS A 158 -33.57 -39.26 -24.90
CA LYS A 158 -32.94 -39.30 -26.24
C LYS A 158 -32.00 -40.50 -26.43
N LYS A 159 -31.27 -40.93 -25.39
CA LYS A 159 -30.40 -42.11 -25.48
C LYS A 159 -31.15 -43.45 -25.49
N LYS A 160 -32.37 -43.51 -24.93
CA LYS A 160 -33.17 -44.75 -24.86
C LYS A 160 -34.16 -44.93 -26.02
N LYS A 161 -34.31 -43.94 -26.91
CA LYS A 161 -35.19 -44.01 -28.09
C LYS A 161 -34.44 -44.23 -29.42
N GLN A 162 -33.10 -44.22 -29.39
CA GLN A 162 -32.26 -44.49 -30.57
C GLN A 162 -31.84 -45.97 -30.67
N ASP A 163 -31.98 -46.76 -29.59
CA ASP A 163 -31.58 -48.18 -29.55
C ASP A 163 -32.75 -49.16 -29.78
N LYS A 164 -33.97 -48.69 -30.10
CA LYS A 164 -35.13 -49.59 -30.25
C LYS A 164 -36.21 -49.07 -31.18
N TYR A 165 -35.91 -48.90 -32.46
CA TYR A 165 -36.81 -49.23 -33.59
C TYR A 165 -36.11 -48.99 -34.94
N SER A 166 -35.54 -50.04 -35.51
CA SER A 166 -35.73 -50.32 -36.93
C SER A 166 -36.97 -51.19 -37.01
N ALA A 167 -38.01 -50.72 -37.72
CA ALA A 167 -39.06 -51.48 -38.43
C ALA A 167 -40.46 -50.86 -38.30
N ASN A 168 -40.89 -50.17 -39.36
CA ASN A 168 -42.27 -49.95 -39.81
C ASN A 168 -43.21 -48.93 -39.13
N LEU A 169 -43.45 -47.87 -39.92
CA LEU A 169 -44.72 -47.34 -40.45
C LEU A 169 -45.95 -47.01 -39.54
N ASN A 170 -46.45 -45.79 -39.79
CA ASN A 170 -47.82 -45.25 -39.65
C ASN A 170 -48.32 -44.68 -38.30
N SER A 171 -48.08 -43.37 -38.10
CA SER A 171 -49.07 -42.32 -37.70
C SER A 171 -48.34 -41.08 -37.16
N PRO A 172 -48.85 -39.83 -37.35
CA PRO A 172 -48.11 -38.64 -36.94
C PRO A 172 -48.49 -38.21 -35.52
N PRO A 173 -47.54 -38.05 -34.58
CA PRO A 173 -47.79 -37.29 -33.36
C PRO A 173 -47.34 -35.85 -33.58
N LEU A 174 -48.37 -35.02 -33.74
CA LEU A 174 -48.47 -33.58 -33.60
C LEU A 174 -47.35 -32.90 -32.78
N SER A 175 -46.87 -31.80 -33.37
CA SER A 175 -45.91 -30.79 -32.92
C SER A 175 -45.73 -30.58 -31.40
N LEU A 176 -44.57 -30.99 -30.88
CA LEU A 176 -43.99 -30.50 -29.61
C LEU A 176 -42.60 -29.88 -29.81
N GLY A 177 -42.20 -29.66 -31.07
CA GLY A 177 -40.93 -29.03 -31.43
C GLY A 177 -41.02 -27.52 -31.67
N LEU A 178 -42.23 -26.98 -31.85
CA LEU A 178 -42.43 -25.57 -32.18
C LEU A 178 -42.42 -24.64 -30.96
N PHE A 179 -42.58 -25.18 -29.75
CA PHE A 179 -42.59 -24.39 -28.52
C PHE A 179 -41.18 -24.16 -27.92
N ASP A 180 -40.18 -25.01 -28.22
CA ASP A 180 -38.83 -24.90 -27.63
C ASP A 180 -37.97 -23.81 -28.31
N GLU A 181 -38.22 -23.46 -29.58
CA GLU A 181 -37.54 -22.31 -30.24
C GLU A 181 -38.25 -20.97 -29.96
N CYS A 182 -39.56 -20.99 -29.70
CA CYS A 182 -40.33 -19.78 -29.43
C CYS A 182 -40.05 -19.25 -28.01
N GLU A 183 -39.85 -20.14 -27.02
CA GLU A 183 -39.60 -19.75 -25.62
C GLU A 183 -38.26 -19.01 -25.42
N ASP A 184 -37.20 -19.37 -26.16
CA ASP A 184 -35.90 -18.69 -26.08
C ASP A 184 -35.95 -17.26 -26.66
N GLU A 185 -36.74 -17.05 -27.72
CA GLU A 185 -36.93 -15.73 -28.36
C GLU A 185 -37.80 -14.79 -27.51
N ASP A 186 -38.87 -15.31 -26.91
CA ASP A 186 -39.76 -14.53 -26.04
C ASP A 186 -39.06 -14.15 -24.73
N GLU A 187 -38.23 -15.04 -24.19
CA GLU A 187 -37.36 -14.74 -23.05
C GLU A 187 -36.31 -13.68 -23.41
N TYR A 188 -35.67 -13.80 -24.59
CA TYR A 188 -34.71 -12.80 -25.05
C TYR A 188 -35.34 -11.40 -25.15
N LYS A 189 -36.53 -11.29 -25.77
CA LYS A 189 -37.28 -10.03 -25.87
C LYS A 189 -37.71 -9.48 -24.52
N PHE A 190 -38.13 -10.35 -23.60
CA PHE A 190 -38.45 -9.94 -22.23
C PHE A 190 -37.23 -9.31 -21.53
N TRP A 191 -36.07 -9.94 -21.61
CA TRP A 191 -34.84 -9.43 -21.00
C TRP A 191 -34.31 -8.16 -21.70
N GLU A 192 -34.50 -8.04 -23.00
CA GLU A 192 -34.19 -6.83 -23.77
C GLU A 192 -35.10 -5.66 -23.34
N HIS A 193 -36.40 -5.90 -23.24
CA HIS A 193 -37.37 -4.91 -22.78
C HIS A 193 -37.09 -4.46 -21.33
N LEU A 194 -36.81 -5.40 -20.43
CA LEU A 194 -36.50 -5.09 -19.03
C LEU A 194 -35.22 -4.24 -18.91
N ARG A 195 -34.19 -4.57 -19.70
CA ARG A 195 -32.93 -3.80 -19.77
C ARG A 195 -33.20 -2.37 -20.26
N ASP A 196 -34.00 -2.22 -21.31
CA ASP A 196 -34.30 -0.92 -21.88
C ASP A 196 -35.16 -0.05 -20.96
N CYS A 197 -36.08 -0.65 -20.21
CA CYS A 197 -36.92 0.08 -19.24
C CYS A 197 -36.19 0.48 -17.95
N THR A 198 -35.28 -0.36 -17.45
CA THR A 198 -34.62 -0.13 -16.13
C THR A 198 -33.25 0.52 -16.24
N VAL A 199 -32.47 0.12 -17.24
CA VAL A 199 -31.08 0.57 -17.44
C VAL A 199 -31.05 1.67 -18.51
N GLY A 200 -31.90 1.58 -19.54
CA GLY A 200 -31.93 2.49 -20.67
C GLY A 200 -30.90 2.13 -21.75
N THR A 201 -31.30 2.19 -23.01
CA THR A 201 -30.46 1.91 -24.21
C THR A 201 -29.20 2.76 -24.31
N LYS A 202 -29.10 3.84 -23.52
CA LYS A 202 -27.99 4.78 -23.49
C LYS A 202 -26.95 4.52 -22.39
N VAL A 203 -27.04 3.41 -21.66
CA VAL A 203 -25.94 3.06 -20.75
C VAL A 203 -24.75 2.68 -21.58
N ARG A 204 -23.65 3.43 -21.43
CA ARG A 204 -22.35 3.14 -22.02
C ARG A 204 -21.94 1.73 -21.57
N THR A 205 -22.34 0.71 -22.32
CA THR A 205 -21.69 -0.60 -22.29
C THR A 205 -20.24 -0.28 -22.59
N GLY A 206 -19.36 -0.45 -21.61
CA GLY A 206 -17.97 0.03 -21.66
C GLY A 206 -17.31 -0.25 -23.01
N LEU A 207 -16.35 0.59 -23.42
CA LEU A 207 -15.64 0.38 -24.69
C LEU A 207 -15.21 -1.08 -24.84
N SER A 208 -15.23 -1.58 -26.08
CA SER A 208 -14.73 -2.91 -26.42
C SER A 208 -13.41 -3.21 -25.72
N LYS A 209 -13.26 -4.43 -25.21
CA LYS A 209 -12.08 -4.87 -24.43
C LYS A 209 -10.76 -4.53 -25.13
N SER A 210 -10.71 -4.67 -26.45
CA SER A 210 -9.53 -4.35 -27.26
C SER A 210 -9.22 -2.84 -27.29
N LYS A 211 -10.25 -1.99 -27.31
CA LYS A 211 -10.10 -0.53 -27.27
C LYS A 211 -9.69 -0.06 -25.86
N MET A 212 -10.24 -0.66 -24.81
CA MET A 212 -9.82 -0.39 -23.43
C MET A 212 -8.36 -0.79 -23.21
N ALA A 213 -7.95 -1.99 -23.61
CA ALA A 213 -6.56 -2.45 -23.47
C ALA A 213 -5.56 -1.46 -24.12
N LYS A 214 -5.87 -0.96 -25.33
CA LYS A 214 -5.03 0.06 -26.00
C LYS A 214 -5.00 1.39 -25.25
N ILE A 215 -6.11 1.83 -24.65
CA ILE A 215 -6.17 3.06 -23.86
C ILE A 215 -5.35 2.90 -22.58
N LEU A 216 -5.52 1.77 -21.87
CA LEU A 216 -4.77 1.46 -20.65
C LEU A 216 -3.27 1.36 -20.94
N GLN A 217 -2.86 0.70 -22.02
CA GLN A 217 -1.44 0.61 -22.39
C GLN A 217 -0.82 2.00 -22.64
N ARG A 218 -1.54 2.90 -23.33
CA ARG A 218 -1.09 4.29 -23.52
C ARG A 218 -1.04 5.07 -22.22
N PHE A 219 -2.00 4.83 -21.31
CA PHE A 219 -2.01 5.45 -19.99
C PHE A 219 -0.82 5.00 -19.15
N ARG A 220 -0.56 3.68 -19.07
CA ARG A 220 0.61 3.10 -18.41
C ARG A 220 1.90 3.74 -18.92
N LEU A 221 2.09 3.82 -20.24
CA LEU A 221 3.29 4.40 -20.83
C LEU A 221 3.45 5.89 -20.46
N LYS A 222 2.36 6.67 -20.44
CA LYS A 222 2.39 8.07 -20.01
C LYS A 222 2.75 8.23 -18.54
N CYS A 223 2.18 7.40 -17.65
CA CYS A 223 2.49 7.42 -16.22
C CYS A 223 3.94 7.05 -15.95
N VAL A 224 4.43 5.98 -16.58
CA VAL A 224 5.83 5.55 -16.45
C VAL A 224 6.78 6.62 -16.97
N PHE A 225 6.49 7.23 -18.12
CA PHE A 225 7.29 8.33 -18.65
C PHE A 225 7.30 9.55 -17.73
N GLY A 226 6.13 9.95 -17.20
CA GLY A 226 6.04 11.05 -16.24
C GLY A 226 6.85 10.77 -14.96
N PHE A 227 6.76 9.55 -14.43
CA PHE A 227 7.54 9.13 -13.27
C PHE A 227 9.05 9.16 -13.54
N LEU A 228 9.50 8.68 -14.71
CA LEU A 228 10.90 8.74 -15.11
C LEU A 228 11.37 10.19 -15.20
N MET A 229 10.61 11.08 -15.84
CA MET A 229 10.95 12.49 -15.96
C MET A 229 11.08 13.16 -14.59
N CYS A 230 10.12 12.97 -13.69
CA CYS A 230 10.19 13.53 -12.34
C CYS A 230 11.40 13.02 -11.56
N ASN A 231 11.68 11.71 -11.60
CA ASN A 231 12.85 11.17 -10.91
C ASN A 231 14.16 11.62 -11.55
N SER A 232 14.26 11.70 -12.88
CA SER A 232 15.45 12.19 -13.56
C SER A 232 15.71 13.66 -13.23
N ILE A 233 14.68 14.51 -13.24
CA ILE A 233 14.80 15.91 -12.82
C ILE A 233 15.27 16.00 -11.38
N TRP A 234 14.66 15.22 -10.49
CA TRP A 234 15.05 15.18 -9.08
C TRP A 234 16.52 14.75 -8.90
N MET A 235 16.97 13.73 -9.63
CA MET A 235 18.36 13.27 -9.56
C MET A 235 19.35 14.28 -10.15
N ILE A 236 18.96 15.03 -11.19
CA ILE A 236 19.78 16.13 -11.74
C ILE A 236 19.88 17.27 -10.71
N ILE A 237 18.77 17.64 -10.08
CA ILE A 237 18.75 18.65 -9.00
C ILE A 237 19.65 18.20 -7.85
N LEU A 238 19.48 16.97 -7.35
CA LEU A 238 20.33 16.43 -6.31
C LEU A 238 21.80 16.39 -6.73
N GLY A 239 22.10 15.93 -7.94
CA GLY A 239 23.48 15.88 -8.47
C GLY A 239 24.12 17.26 -8.53
N TYR A 240 23.40 18.26 -9.06
CA TYR A 240 23.84 19.66 -9.09
C TYR A 240 24.03 20.23 -7.70
N VAL A 241 23.07 19.97 -6.80
CA VAL A 241 23.15 20.39 -5.41
C VAL A 241 24.41 19.78 -4.78
N PHE A 242 24.63 18.47 -4.84
CA PHE A 242 25.79 17.78 -4.26
C PHE A 242 27.14 18.19 -4.87
N THR A 243 27.25 18.43 -6.18
CA THR A 243 28.53 18.88 -6.78
C THR A 243 28.89 20.31 -6.38
N ASN A 244 27.93 21.23 -6.36
CA ASN A 244 28.16 22.62 -5.93
C ASN A 244 28.37 22.74 -4.41
N ILE A 245 27.74 21.86 -3.65
CA ILE A 245 27.91 21.71 -2.20
C ILE A 245 29.31 21.15 -1.88
N ALA A 246 29.86 20.25 -2.71
CA ALA A 246 31.22 19.73 -2.52
C ALA A 246 32.33 20.74 -2.85
N THR A 247 32.07 21.73 -3.72
CA THR A 247 33.04 22.78 -4.09
C THR A 247 33.02 23.98 -3.14
N GLU A 248 31.88 24.31 -2.52
CA GLU A 248 31.76 25.34 -1.49
C GLU A 248 31.51 24.71 -0.11
N LYS A 249 32.59 24.46 0.64
CA LYS A 249 32.57 23.92 2.03
C LYS A 249 31.57 24.63 2.97
N SER A 250 31.19 25.87 2.67
CA SER A 250 30.24 26.70 3.42
C SER A 250 28.75 26.33 3.20
N LYS A 251 28.34 25.93 1.97
CA LYS A 251 26.91 25.67 1.66
C LYS A 251 26.43 24.30 2.14
N LEU A 252 27.34 23.33 2.28
CA LEU A 252 27.09 22.06 2.98
C LEU A 252 26.54 22.29 4.38
N ASN A 253 27.15 23.22 5.13
CA ASN A 253 26.70 23.57 6.46
C ASN A 253 25.29 24.14 6.44
N LEU A 254 24.95 25.04 5.50
CA LEU A 254 23.60 25.62 5.48
C LEU A 254 22.51 24.56 5.21
N PHE A 255 22.68 23.72 4.18
CA PHE A 255 21.70 22.67 3.89
C PHE A 255 21.61 21.66 5.03
N GLY A 256 22.76 21.20 5.53
CA GLY A 256 22.85 20.29 6.68
C GLY A 256 22.19 20.86 7.92
N ILE A 257 22.46 22.13 8.25
CA ILE A 257 21.87 22.84 9.40
C ILE A 257 20.36 23.00 9.22
N VAL A 258 19.88 23.41 8.06
CA VAL A 258 18.43 23.58 7.80
C VAL A 258 17.71 22.23 7.93
N ASN A 259 18.23 21.18 7.30
CA ASN A 259 17.61 19.86 7.36
C ASN A 259 17.64 19.30 8.80
N THR A 260 18.80 19.41 9.46
CA THR A 260 18.99 19.06 10.86
C THR A 260 18.00 19.79 11.77
N SER A 261 17.82 21.09 11.56
CA SER A 261 16.91 21.90 12.36
C SER A 261 15.47 21.47 12.13
N LEU A 262 15.06 21.25 10.88
CA LEU A 262 13.70 20.78 10.55
C LEU A 262 13.41 19.40 11.15
N PHE A 263 14.31 18.43 10.99
CA PHE A 263 14.14 17.10 11.57
C PHE A 263 14.21 17.11 13.09
N GLY A 264 15.10 17.91 13.68
CA GLY A 264 15.22 18.09 15.12
C GLY A 264 13.95 18.68 15.74
N ILE A 265 13.41 19.76 15.16
CA ILE A 265 12.15 20.37 15.60
C ILE A 265 11.00 19.37 15.45
N SER A 266 10.91 18.67 14.31
CA SER A 266 9.90 17.64 14.09
C SER A 266 9.97 16.54 15.16
N LEU A 267 11.17 16.09 15.53
CA LEU A 267 11.38 15.06 16.55
C LEU A 267 10.92 15.55 17.93
N ILE A 268 11.23 16.80 18.30
CA ILE A 268 10.78 17.39 19.56
C ILE A 268 9.24 17.46 19.62
N VAL A 269 8.61 17.90 18.52
CA VAL A 269 7.13 17.94 18.42
C VAL A 269 6.53 16.54 18.55
N GLN A 270 7.12 15.53 17.90
CA GLN A 270 6.65 14.14 17.99
C GLN A 270 6.80 13.57 19.42
N LEU A 271 7.93 13.81 20.08
CA LEU A 271 8.18 13.35 21.45
C LEU A 271 7.25 14.01 22.46
N THR A 272 7.07 15.32 22.37
CA THR A 272 6.15 16.07 23.25
C THR A 272 4.70 15.63 23.02
N GLY A 273 4.28 15.48 21.76
CA GLY A 273 2.94 14.96 21.44
C GLY A 273 2.70 13.55 22.00
N LEU A 274 3.65 12.63 21.82
CA LEU A 274 3.55 11.26 22.31
C LEU A 274 3.50 11.19 23.84
N THR A 275 4.34 11.96 24.52
CA THR A 275 4.36 12.02 25.99
C THR A 275 3.06 12.59 26.55
N VAL A 276 2.57 13.71 26.01
CA VAL A 276 1.32 14.34 26.43
C VAL A 276 0.13 13.40 26.21
N HIS A 277 0.03 12.77 25.05
CA HIS A 277 -1.05 11.81 24.78
C HIS A 277 -1.02 10.65 25.78
N ARG A 278 0.15 10.07 26.05
CA ARG A 278 0.24 8.94 26.98
C ARG A 278 -0.04 9.34 28.43
N THR A 279 0.47 10.49 28.89
CA THR A 279 0.22 10.96 30.25
C THR A 279 -1.27 11.20 30.45
N GLN A 280 -1.95 11.84 29.48
CA GLN A 280 -3.41 12.02 29.49
C GLN A 280 -4.14 10.67 29.58
N ASP A 281 -3.83 9.72 28.69
CA ASP A 281 -4.43 8.38 28.70
C ASP A 281 -4.26 7.65 30.04
N THR A 282 -3.10 7.82 30.67
CA THR A 282 -2.77 7.16 31.94
C THR A 282 -3.53 7.82 33.08
N ILE A 283 -3.65 9.15 33.07
CA ILE A 283 -4.48 9.90 34.01
C ILE A 283 -5.94 9.48 33.88
N GLU A 284 -6.51 9.44 32.67
CA GLU A 284 -7.90 9.02 32.45
C GLU A 284 -8.16 7.57 32.92
N ARG A 285 -7.22 6.64 32.67
CA ARG A 285 -7.34 5.27 33.18
C ARG A 285 -7.22 5.21 34.70
N PHE A 286 -6.36 6.04 35.29
CA PHE A 286 -6.20 6.13 36.74
C PHE A 286 -7.46 6.70 37.40
N ILE A 287 -8.03 7.78 36.85
CA ILE A 287 -9.31 8.36 37.27
C ILE A 287 -10.41 7.31 37.18
N ARG A 288 -10.57 6.62 36.04
CA ARG A 288 -11.56 5.53 35.89
C ARG A 288 -11.35 4.37 36.88
N LYS A 289 -10.10 4.04 37.23
CA LYS A 289 -9.79 2.98 38.20
C LYS A 289 -10.03 3.41 39.64
N SER A 290 -9.76 4.67 39.98
CA SER A 290 -10.03 5.26 41.30
C SER A 290 -11.53 5.47 41.51
N ASN A 291 -12.24 5.91 40.47
CA ASN A 291 -13.68 6.13 40.48
C ASN A 291 -14.52 4.84 40.32
N ARG A 292 -13.89 3.66 40.45
CA ARG A 292 -14.54 2.34 40.32
C ARG A 292 -15.62 2.09 41.41
N HIS A 293 -15.63 2.88 42.49
CA HIS A 293 -16.72 2.89 43.47
C HIS A 293 -17.96 3.67 43.00
N SER A 294 -17.83 4.60 42.07
CA SER A 294 -18.96 5.27 41.42
C SER A 294 -19.38 4.46 40.19
N LYS A 295 -20.52 3.75 40.27
CA LYS A 295 -21.08 2.95 39.16
C LYS A 295 -21.57 3.79 37.96
N ARG A 296 -21.30 5.10 37.92
CA ARG A 296 -21.88 6.01 36.91
C ARG A 296 -20.88 6.23 35.77
N PRO A 297 -21.32 6.14 34.50
CA PRO A 297 -20.53 6.52 33.34
C PRO A 297 -20.03 7.97 33.43
N GLU A 298 -18.80 8.20 32.98
CA GLU A 298 -18.09 9.49 33.07
C GLU A 298 -18.81 10.65 32.35
N TRP A 299 -19.55 10.36 31.28
CA TRP A 299 -20.37 11.33 30.54
C TRP A 299 -21.59 11.82 31.34
N ILE A 300 -22.03 11.08 32.36
CA ILE A 300 -23.10 11.51 33.27
C ILE A 300 -22.54 12.50 34.28
N ILE A 301 -21.37 12.20 34.87
CA ILE A 301 -20.70 13.08 35.84
C ILE A 301 -20.35 14.43 35.20
N THR A 302 -19.75 14.42 34.00
CA THR A 302 -19.43 15.68 33.28
C THR A 302 -20.65 16.46 32.82
N LYS A 303 -21.79 15.79 32.60
CA LYS A 303 -23.06 16.45 32.28
C LYS A 303 -23.65 17.11 33.53
N ASP A 304 -23.60 16.42 34.67
CA ASP A 304 -24.10 16.90 35.95
C ASP A 304 -23.26 18.11 36.44
N ASP A 305 -21.92 18.03 36.37
CA ASP A 305 -21.03 19.15 36.70
C ASP A 305 -21.29 20.40 35.84
N LYS A 306 -21.61 20.21 34.54
CA LYS A 306 -21.97 21.31 33.64
C LYS A 306 -23.33 21.90 33.99
N LEU A 307 -24.29 21.08 34.39
CA LEU A 307 -25.61 21.54 34.82
C LEU A 307 -25.51 22.33 36.12
N ASP A 308 -24.72 21.86 37.08
CA ASP A 308 -24.46 22.55 38.35
C ASP A 308 -23.74 23.89 38.14
N ALA A 309 -22.78 23.94 37.20
CA ALA A 309 -22.09 25.18 36.83
C ALA A 309 -23.00 26.22 36.14
N VAL A 310 -24.04 25.77 35.43
CA VAL A 310 -25.04 26.66 34.82
C VAL A 310 -26.06 27.12 35.86
N SER A 311 -26.52 26.23 36.74
CA SER A 311 -27.44 26.57 37.84
C SER A 311 -26.85 27.64 38.75
N ASN A 312 -25.62 27.45 39.22
CA ASN A 312 -24.90 28.40 40.07
C ASN A 312 -24.62 29.76 39.39
N ARG A 313 -24.67 29.82 38.06
CA ARG A 313 -24.52 31.06 37.29
C ARG A 313 -25.85 31.79 37.06
N SER A 314 -26.98 31.10 37.24
CA SER A 314 -28.32 31.69 37.14
C SER A 314 -28.84 32.26 38.47
N GLU A 315 -28.28 31.81 39.60
CA GLU A 315 -28.60 32.32 40.95
C GLU A 315 -27.75 33.52 41.40
N LYS A 316 -26.79 33.97 40.58
CA LYS A 316 -25.99 35.19 40.78
C LYS A 316 -26.39 36.27 39.79
#